data_AF-A0A822A7L0-F1
#
_entry.id   AF-A0A822A7L0-F1
#
_cell.length_a   1.000
_cell.length_b   1.000
_cell.length_c   1.000
_cell.angle_alpha   90.00
_cell.angle_beta   90.00
_cell.angle_gamma   90.00
#
_symmetry.space_group_name_H-M   'P 1'
#
loop_
_entity.id
_entity.type
_entity.pdbx_description
1 polymer ?
#
loop_
_entity_poly.entity_id
_entity_poly.type
_entity_poly.pdbx_seq_one_letter_code
_entity_poly.pdbx_strand_id
1 'polypeptide(L)' 'VRWPCHSSITQGDVIIDQIDCYGLAMDDQKYLYVSNTKKNEVRLYQSGDRNGTLVAGGNGKGADPN' A
#
# COMPACT_ATOMS: atom_id res chain seq x y z
N VAL A 1 -4.35 11.96 -20.86
CA VAL A 1 -3.82 12.51 -19.59
C VAL A 1 -2.38 12.06 -19.45
N ARG A 2 -1.41 12.98 -19.38
CA ARG A 2 0.02 12.66 -19.23
C ARG A 2 0.43 12.98 -17.79
N TRP A 3 0.90 11.98 -17.06
CA TRP A 3 1.45 12.15 -15.72
C TRP A 3 2.93 12.56 -15.85
N PRO A 4 3.32 13.77 -15.47
CA PRO A 4 4.73 14.18 -15.50
C PRO A 4 5.49 13.41 -14.42
N CYS A 5 6.40 12.53 -14.84
CA CYS A 5 7.16 11.69 -13.93
C CYS A 5 8.39 12.40 -13.33
N HIS A 6 8.64 13.66 -13.66
CA HIS A 6 9.77 14.40 -13.12
C HIS A 6 9.63 15.91 -13.37
N SER A 7 9.05 16.63 -12.42
CA SER A 7 9.17 18.09 -12.37
C SER A 7 8.99 18.57 -10.94
N SER A 8 10.08 18.45 -10.16
CA SER A 8 10.60 19.38 -9.15
C SER A 8 9.66 20.14 -8.19
N ILE A 9 8.39 19.76 -8.03
CA ILE A 9 7.43 20.45 -7.16
C ILE A 9 6.50 19.44 -6.49
N THR A 10 7.09 18.54 -5.73
CA THR A 10 6.41 17.96 -4.57
C THR A 10 7.55 17.47 -3.71
N GLN A 11 7.72 18.09 -2.54
CA GLN A 11 8.24 17.37 -1.40
C GLN A 11 7.29 16.17 -1.26
N GLY A 12 7.62 15.07 -1.93
CA GLY A 12 6.78 13.91 -1.99
C GLY A 12 6.80 13.34 -0.59
N ASP A 13 5.83 13.73 0.21
CA ASP A 13 5.69 13.19 1.56
C ASP A 13 5.60 11.68 1.40
N VAL A 14 6.57 10.98 1.99
CA VAL A 14 6.51 9.52 2.08
C VAL A 14 5.35 9.22 3.02
N ILE A 15 4.20 8.88 2.44
CA ILE A 15 2.97 8.58 3.18
C ILE A 15 3.10 7.21 3.88
N ILE A 16 3.86 6.31 3.28
CA ILE A 16 4.02 4.92 3.70
C ILE A 16 5.44 4.43 3.42
N ASP A 17 6.09 3.89 4.45
CA ASP A 17 7.44 3.31 4.38
C ASP A 17 7.46 1.86 4.91
N GLN A 18 8.59 1.18 4.71
CA GLN A 18 8.81 -0.21 5.17
C GLN A 18 7.81 -1.27 4.64
N ILE A 19 7.26 -1.06 3.45
CA ILE A 19 6.38 -2.05 2.79
C ILE A 19 7.16 -2.78 1.71
N ASP A 20 7.27 -4.11 1.82
CA ASP A 20 7.74 -4.97 0.74
C ASP A 20 6.59 -5.21 -0.24
N CYS A 21 6.35 -4.19 -1.06
CA CYS A 21 5.19 -4.08 -1.93
C CYS A 21 5.33 -5.02 -3.12
N TYR A 22 4.41 -5.99 -3.21
CA TYR A 22 4.28 -6.84 -4.39
C TYR A 22 3.22 -6.33 -5.36
N GLY A 23 2.15 -5.74 -4.82
CA GLY A 23 1.09 -5.10 -5.59
C GLY A 23 0.43 -3.99 -4.79
N LEU A 24 -0.06 -2.99 -5.54
CA LEU A 24 -0.86 -1.90 -5.01
C LEU A 24 -2.04 -1.63 -5.94
N ALA A 25 -3.18 -1.32 -5.37
CA ALA A 25 -4.40 -0.98 -6.08
C ALA A 25 -5.04 0.25 -5.42
N MET A 26 -5.73 1.08 -6.21
CA MET A 26 -6.45 2.24 -5.71
C MET A 26 -7.87 2.20 -6.23
N ASP A 27 -8.84 2.47 -5.35
CA ASP A 27 -10.25 2.56 -5.74
C ASP A 27 -10.68 3.99 -6.10
N ASP A 28 -11.92 4.13 -6.58
CA ASP A 28 -12.52 5.42 -6.96
C ASP A 28 -12.68 6.38 -5.76
N GLN A 29 -12.65 5.86 -4.54
CA GLN A 29 -12.69 6.63 -3.30
C GLN A 29 -11.29 7.08 -2.85
N LYS A 30 -10.25 6.79 -3.63
CA LYS A 30 -8.83 7.06 -3.34
C LYS A 30 -8.30 6.30 -2.13
N TYR A 31 -8.86 5.14 -1.82
CA TYR A 31 -8.24 4.21 -0.88
C TYR A 31 -7.17 3.39 -1.60
N LEU A 32 -5.98 3.37 -1.01
CA LEU A 32 -4.81 2.67 -1.52
C LEU A 32 -4.64 1.36 -0.76
N TYR A 33 -4.77 0.24 -1.46
CA TYR A 33 -4.57 -1.10 -0.95
C TYR A 33 -3.14 -1.51 -1.29
N VAL A 34 -2.35 -1.85 -0.28
CA VAL A 34 -0.95 -2.26 -0.46
C VAL A 34 -0.73 -3.61 0.18
N SER A 35 -0.23 -4.56 -0.61
CA SER A 35 0.17 -5.88 -0.11
C SER A 35 1.62 -5.85 0.37
N ASN A 36 1.85 -6.22 1.63
CA ASN A 36 3.18 -6.43 2.20
C ASN A 36 3.48 -7.93 2.27
N THR A 37 4.39 -8.40 1.42
CA THR A 37 4.71 -9.84 1.33
C THR A 37 5.55 -10.33 2.51
N LYS A 38 6.46 -9.51 3.04
CA LYS A 38 7.23 -9.86 4.24
C LYS A 38 6.34 -10.12 5.45
N LYS A 39 5.27 -9.33 5.59
CA LYS A 39 4.34 -9.43 6.70
C LYS A 39 3.11 -10.29 6.39
N ASN A 40 2.93 -10.72 5.14
CA ASN A 40 1.75 -11.45 4.65
C ASN A 40 0.45 -10.71 5.06
N GLU A 41 0.43 -9.40 4.80
CA GLU A 41 -0.68 -8.54 5.16
C GLU A 41 -1.04 -7.60 4.01
N VAL A 42 -2.30 -7.19 3.95
CA VAL A 42 -2.80 -6.14 3.07
C VAL A 42 -3.31 -5.01 3.94
N ARG A 43 -2.76 -3.82 3.73
CA ARG A 43 -3.18 -2.60 4.42
C ARG A 43 -3.87 -1.65 3.47
N LEU A 44 -4.90 -0.99 3.97
CA LEU A 44 -5.62 0.08 3.31
C LEU A 44 -5.15 1.42 3.86
N TYR A 45 -4.77 2.33 2.98
CA TYR A 45 -4.34 3.68 3.30
C TYR A 45 -5.30 4.68 2.68
N GLN A 46 -5.70 5.67 3.48
CA GLN A 46 -6.50 6.81 3.01
C GLN A 46 -5.61 8.02 2.83
N SER A 47 -6.10 9.04 2.12
CA SER A 47 -5.37 10.31 2.02
C SER A 47 -5.15 10.91 3.41
N GLY A 48 -3.89 11.05 3.81
CA GLY A 48 -3.48 11.53 5.14
C GLY A 48 -3.27 10.43 6.20
N ASP A 49 -3.56 9.16 5.90
CA ASP A 49 -3.26 8.03 6.77
C ASP A 49 -1.82 7.55 6.56
N ARG A 50 -1.06 7.39 7.66
CA ARG A 50 0.33 6.90 7.66
C ARG A 50 0.46 5.47 8.17
N ASN A 51 -0.48 5.00 8.98
CA ASN A 51 -0.38 3.70 9.62
C ASN A 51 -1.07 2.61 8.79
N GLY A 52 -2.13 2.99 8.09
CA GLY A 52 -2.93 2.07 7.29
C GLY A 52 -3.72 1.11 8.17
N THR A 53 -4.90 0.74 7.70
CA THR A 53 -5.76 -0.25 8.35
C THR A 53 -5.45 -1.63 7.79
N LEU A 54 -5.16 -2.61 8.65
CA LEU A 54 -5.05 -4.01 8.24
C LEU A 54 -6.42 -4.51 7.78
N VAL A 55 -6.57 -4.82 6.49
CA VAL A 55 -7.84 -5.27 5.91
C VAL A 55 -7.84 -6.75 5.57
N ALA A 56 -6.67 -7.36 5.35
CA ALA A 56 -6.54 -8.79 5.14
C ALA A 56 -5.16 -9.32 5.58
N GLY A 57 -5.10 -10.57 6.01
CA GLY A 57 -3.86 -11.22 6.45
C GLY A 57 -3.45 -10.85 7.88
N GLY A 58 -2.15 -10.82 8.16
CA GLY A 58 -1.60 -10.55 9.50
C GLY A 58 -1.38 -11.78 10.39
N ASN A 59 -1.80 -12.97 9.93
CA ASN A 59 -1.56 -14.26 10.59
C ASN A 59 -0.39 -15.05 9.96
N GLY A 60 0.48 -14.37 9.22
CA GLY A 60 1.60 -15.00 8.50
C GLY A 60 1.16 -15.68 7.19
N LYS A 61 2.11 -16.37 6.56
CA LYS A 61 1.89 -17.11 5.32
C LYS A 61 0.94 -18.27 5.59
N GLY A 62 -0.09 -18.43 4.77
CA GLY A 62 -0.96 -19.60 4.81
C GLY A 62 -0.14 -20.88 4.70
N ALA A 63 -0.32 -21.78 5.66
CA ALA A 63 0.39 -23.06 5.70
C ALA A 63 -0.30 -24.14 4.88
N ASP A 64 -1.53 -23.89 4.42
CA ASP A 64 -2.38 -24.86 3.73
C ASP A 64 -1.81 -25.17 2.33
N PRO A 65 -1.17 -26.34 2.16
CA PRO A 65 -0.82 -26.85 0.86
C PRO A 65 -2.04 -27.66 0.41
N ASN A 66 -2.96 -27.03 -0.33
CA ASN A 66 -4.18 -27.66 -0.89
C ASN A 66 -4.13 -29.19 -1.00
#